data_AF-A0A8T4UV31-F1
#
_entry.id   AF-A0A8T4UV31-F1
#
_cell.length_a   1.000
_cell.length_b   1.000
_cell.length_c   1.000
_cell.angle_alpha   90.00
_cell.angle_beta   90.00
_cell.angle_gamma   90.00
#
_symmetry.space_group_name_H-M   'P 1'
#
loop_
_entity.id
_entity.type
_entity.pdbx_description
1 polymer ?
#
loop_
_entity_poly.entity_id
_entity_poly.type
_entity_poly.pdbx_seq_one_letter_code
_entity_poly.pdbx_strand_id
1 'polypeptide(L)'
;MYIRLKKVKKGKGSVYEYAHLVEGVWKKRKQIKEEIQGPKFRRFNNSTHKYIRFLGRVYHFEEDLMRGDQDLKDFENLIKNLSVKELYYILIGNILLSRGFIKKENAFFNGDFSVDLNSFTIRRLDQEVVLKLLKRGGYLCKYSLEELFKVDRVNNREEGLFFMKKLKMVGIELNANLFFILVSKLLKESNKPEN
;
A
#
# COMPACT_ATOMS: atom_id res chain seq x y z
N MET A 1 7.05 -4.60 -9.05
CA MET A 1 7.46 -3.28 -8.52
C MET A 1 7.15 -3.20 -7.04
N TYR A 2 7.87 -2.37 -6.28
CA TYR A 2 7.59 -2.13 -4.86
C TYR A 2 8.01 -0.72 -4.44
N ILE A 3 7.51 -0.26 -3.29
CA ILE A 3 7.84 1.05 -2.72
C ILE A 3 9.10 0.94 -1.86
N ARG A 4 10.14 1.70 -2.20
CA ARG A 4 11.38 1.81 -1.45
C ARG A 4 11.44 3.15 -0.73
N LEU A 5 11.83 3.12 0.55
CA LEU A 5 12.09 4.32 1.32
C LEU A 5 13.56 4.74 1.22
N LYS A 6 13.80 6.04 1.11
CA LYS A 6 15.12 6.67 1.20
C LYS A 6 15.09 7.74 2.29
N LYS A 7 15.99 7.59 3.28
CA LYS A 7 16.23 8.61 4.31
C LYS A 7 17.25 9.62 3.79
N VAL A 8 16.95 10.91 3.93
CA VAL A 8 17.84 12.01 3.56
C VAL A 8 18.06 12.88 4.78
N LYS A 9 19.31 12.98 5.22
CA LYS A 9 19.72 13.91 6.29
C LYS A 9 20.02 15.28 5.69
N LYS A 10 19.43 16.34 6.21
CA LYS A 10 19.83 17.73 5.88
C LYS A 10 20.83 18.24 6.92
N GLY A 11 21.60 19.28 6.55
CA GLY A 11 22.72 19.80 7.34
C GLY A 11 22.43 20.18 8.79
N LYS A 12 21.17 20.51 9.13
CA LYS A 12 20.72 20.80 10.52
C LYS A 12 20.23 19.55 11.30
N GLY A 13 20.59 18.34 10.87
CA GLY A 13 20.23 17.09 11.54
C GLY A 13 18.82 16.56 11.24
N SER A 14 17.95 17.34 10.59
CA SER A 14 16.63 16.87 10.18
C SER A 14 16.74 15.69 9.19
N VAL A 15 15.99 14.62 9.46
CA VAL A 15 15.90 13.45 8.58
C VAL A 15 14.54 13.40 7.93
N TYR A 16 14.52 13.37 6.60
CA TYR A 16 13.30 13.23 5.83
C TYR A 16 13.24 11.85 5.18
N GLU A 17 12.05 11.27 5.11
CA GLU A 17 11.79 10.03 4.40
C GLU A 17 11.08 10.29 3.08
N TYR A 18 11.56 9.66 2.03
CA TYR A 18 11.04 9.79 0.67
C TYR A 18 10.71 8.41 0.11
N ALA A 19 9.56 8.31 -0.54
CA ALA A 19 9.10 7.09 -1.18
C ALA A 19 9.42 7.13 -2.68
N HIS A 20 9.94 6.03 -3.19
CA HIS A 20 10.23 5.83 -4.60
C HIS A 20 9.64 4.51 -5.05
N LEU A 21 9.04 4.51 -6.25
CA LEU A 21 8.65 3.28 -6.92
C LEU A 21 9.88 2.69 -7.60
N VAL A 22 10.16 1.42 -7.31
CA VAL A 22 11.30 0.71 -7.88
C VAL A 22 10.88 -0.65 -8.44
N GLU A 23 11.64 -1.11 -9.42
CA GLU A 23 11.51 -2.43 -10.02
C GLU A 23 12.76 -3.25 -9.71
N GLY A 24 12.57 -4.51 -9.30
CA GLY A 24 13.67 -5.44 -9.12
C GLY A 24 14.12 -5.95 -10.49
N VAL A 25 15.38 -5.72 -10.85
CA VAL A 25 15.96 -6.16 -12.12
C VAL A 25 17.11 -7.11 -11.85
N TRP A 26 17.02 -8.29 -12.46
CA TRP A 26 18.09 -9.27 -12.49
C TRP A 26 19.10 -8.89 -13.57
N LYS A 27 20.33 -8.56 -13.17
CA LYS A 27 21.43 -8.41 -14.12
C LYS A 27 22.19 -9.72 -14.27
N LYS A 28 22.22 -10.24 -15.51
CA LYS A 28 23.06 -11.38 -15.89
C LYS A 28 24.52 -11.02 -15.53
N ARG A 29 25.24 -11.95 -14.88
CA ARG A 29 26.66 -11.74 -14.53
C ARG A 29 27.44 -11.41 -15.81
N LYS A 30 28.14 -10.27 -15.86
CA LYS A 30 29.28 -10.17 -16.77
C LYS A 30 30.30 -11.18 -16.26
N GLN A 31 30.72 -12.12 -17.11
CA GLN A 31 31.94 -12.89 -16.84
C GLN A 31 33.07 -11.86 -16.82
N ILE A 32 33.50 -11.48 -15.62
CA ILE A 32 34.76 -10.77 -15.47
C ILE A 32 35.82 -11.83 -15.79
N LYS A 33 36.44 -11.76 -16.98
CA LYS A 33 37.68 -12.47 -17.29
C LYS A 33 38.80 -11.73 -16.56
N GLU A 34 38.91 -11.94 -15.25
CA GLU A 34 40.04 -11.44 -14.46
C GLU A 34 40.85 -12.65 -13.99
N GLU A 35 42.01 -12.85 -14.62
CA GLU A 35 43.16 -13.52 -14.03
C GLU A 35 43.54 -12.80 -12.73
N ILE A 36 42.99 -13.24 -11.60
CA ILE A 36 43.47 -12.77 -10.29
C ILE A 36 43.65 -14.00 -9.40
N GLN A 37 44.93 -14.35 -9.18
CA GLN A 37 45.38 -15.26 -8.14
C GLN A 37 45.04 -14.63 -6.77
N GLY A 38 44.03 -15.15 -6.09
CA GLY A 38 43.67 -14.67 -4.75
C GLY A 38 42.48 -15.42 -4.13
N PRO A 39 42.37 -15.44 -2.79
CA PRO A 39 41.38 -16.25 -2.09
C PRO A 39 39.96 -15.76 -2.37
N LYS A 40 39.08 -16.73 -2.68
CA LYS A 40 37.69 -16.59 -3.13
C LYS A 40 36.87 -15.66 -2.23
N PHE A 41 36.69 -14.40 -2.65
CA PHE A 41 35.72 -13.50 -2.02
C PHE A 41 34.28 -14.03 -2.23
N ARG A 42 33.50 -14.04 -1.15
CA ARG A 42 32.12 -14.54 -1.11
C ARG A 42 31.24 -13.79 -2.13
N ARG A 43 30.52 -14.57 -2.94
CA ARG A 43 29.61 -14.12 -4.01
C ARG A 43 28.45 -13.32 -3.42
N PHE A 44 28.35 -12.03 -3.75
CA PHE A 44 27.18 -11.20 -3.42
C PHE A 44 26.14 -11.18 -4.55
N ASN A 45 24.86 -11.02 -4.18
CA ASN A 45 23.69 -11.07 -5.05
C ASN A 45 23.68 -9.93 -6.10
N ASN A 46 23.31 -10.26 -7.35
CA ASN A 46 23.25 -9.33 -8.50
C ASN A 46 21.92 -8.58 -8.66
N SER A 47 21.07 -8.55 -7.62
CA SER A 47 19.79 -7.85 -7.71
C SER A 47 20.03 -6.34 -7.73
N THR A 48 19.72 -5.70 -8.86
CA THR A 48 19.75 -4.24 -8.99
C THR A 48 18.35 -3.67 -8.96
N HIS A 49 18.18 -2.46 -8.40
CA HIS A 49 16.89 -1.78 -8.40
C HIS A 49 16.88 -0.74 -9.51
N LYS A 50 15.94 -0.87 -10.44
CA LYS A 50 15.64 0.16 -11.43
C LYS A 50 14.67 1.16 -10.79
N TYR A 51 15.09 2.42 -10.74
CA TYR A 51 14.23 3.51 -10.32
C TYR A 51 13.13 3.72 -11.38
N ILE A 52 11.88 3.78 -10.95
CA ILE A 52 10.73 4.03 -11.83
C ILE A 52 10.29 5.48 -11.68
N ARG A 53 9.89 5.89 -10.47
CA ARG A 53 9.46 7.28 -10.20
C ARG A 53 9.53 7.64 -8.72
N PHE A 54 9.49 8.93 -8.44
CA PHE A 54 9.31 9.50 -7.11
C PHE A 54 7.81 9.45 -6.77
N LEU A 55 7.48 9.10 -5.53
CA LEU A 55 6.09 9.01 -5.05
C LEU A 55 5.71 10.12 -4.08
N GLY A 56 6.69 10.83 -3.51
CA GLY A 56 6.44 11.87 -2.52
C GLY A 56 7.23 11.69 -1.23
N ARG A 57 7.12 12.69 -0.36
CA ARG A 57 7.63 12.63 1.01
C ARG A 57 6.70 11.77 1.86
N VAL A 58 7.28 10.99 2.77
CA VAL A 58 6.56 10.09 3.66
C VAL A 58 6.20 10.81 4.96
N TYR A 59 4.95 10.66 5.38
CA TYR A 59 4.44 11.13 6.66
C TYR A 59 3.85 9.98 7.46
N HIS A 60 3.95 10.07 8.77
CA HIS A 60 3.52 9.05 9.71
C HIS A 60 2.43 9.63 10.59
N PHE A 61 1.38 8.85 10.82
CA PHE A 61 0.30 9.18 11.73
C PHE A 61 0.16 8.03 12.72
N GLU A 62 0.21 8.38 14.00
CA GLU A 62 -0.01 7.40 15.07
C GLU A 62 -1.48 6.99 15.10
N GLU A 63 -1.72 5.76 15.51
CA GLU A 63 -3.07 5.24 15.67
C GLU A 63 -3.66 5.78 16.98
N ASP A 64 -4.80 6.43 16.87
CA ASP A 64 -5.62 6.87 17.98
C ASP A 64 -6.43 5.68 18.49
N LEU A 65 -5.85 4.98 19.47
CA LEU A 65 -6.44 3.79 20.09
C LEU A 65 -7.82 4.06 20.73
N MET A 66 -8.16 5.32 21.00
CA MET A 66 -9.44 5.70 21.61
C MET A 66 -10.57 5.83 20.58
N ARG A 67 -10.25 5.89 19.28
CA ARG A 67 -11.24 5.93 18.17
C ARG A 67 -11.47 4.58 17.49
N GLY A 68 -10.80 3.51 17.95
CA GLY A 68 -10.85 2.19 17.32
C GLY A 68 -12.19 1.46 17.51
N ASP A 69 -12.62 0.77 16.45
CA ASP A 69 -13.62 -0.33 16.45
C ASP A 69 -15.12 -0.03 16.49
N GLN A 70 -15.60 1.14 16.04
CA GLN A 70 -17.06 1.31 15.93
C GLN A 70 -17.70 0.64 14.70
N ASP A 71 -17.00 0.50 13.57
CA ASP A 71 -17.67 0.13 12.30
C ASP A 71 -17.37 -1.28 11.74
N LEU A 72 -16.46 -2.06 12.33
CA LEU A 72 -16.16 -3.42 11.84
C LEU A 72 -16.97 -4.54 12.52
N LYS A 73 -17.76 -4.23 13.56
CA LYS A 73 -18.60 -5.23 14.23
C LYS A 73 -19.63 -5.86 13.30
N ASP A 74 -20.08 -5.12 12.29
CA ASP A 74 -21.02 -5.56 11.25
C ASP A 74 -20.35 -5.79 9.88
N PHE A 75 -19.04 -6.01 9.83
CA PHE A 75 -18.31 -6.12 8.57
C PHE A 75 -18.85 -7.23 7.65
N GLU A 76 -19.35 -8.34 8.21
CA GLU A 76 -19.97 -9.40 7.42
C GLU A 76 -21.23 -8.94 6.67
N ASN A 77 -22.04 -8.09 7.31
CA ASN A 77 -23.24 -7.51 6.72
C ASN A 77 -22.86 -6.46 5.67
N LEU A 78 -21.84 -5.65 5.94
CA LEU A 78 -21.29 -4.68 4.97
C LEU A 78 -20.78 -5.40 3.71
N ILE A 79 -20.05 -6.50 3.84
CA ILE A 79 -19.54 -7.26 2.69
C ILE A 79 -20.67 -7.76 1.79
N LYS A 80 -21.79 -8.22 2.35
CA LYS A 80 -22.89 -8.78 1.56
C LYS A 80 -23.55 -7.73 0.66
N ASN A 81 -23.69 -6.51 1.16
CA ASN A 81 -24.54 -5.49 0.53
C ASN A 81 -23.78 -4.48 -0.33
N LEU A 82 -22.48 -4.30 -0.11
CA LEU A 82 -21.67 -3.31 -0.81
C LEU A 82 -20.89 -3.92 -1.96
N SER A 83 -20.54 -3.12 -2.96
CA SER A 83 -19.55 -3.49 -3.98
C SER A 83 -18.14 -3.61 -3.37
N VAL A 84 -17.25 -4.33 -4.05
CA VAL A 84 -15.84 -4.47 -3.65
C VAL A 84 -15.15 -3.10 -3.50
N LYS A 85 -15.43 -2.16 -4.41
CA LYS A 85 -14.85 -0.80 -4.36
C LYS A 85 -15.31 -0.03 -3.13
N GLU A 86 -16.60 -0.11 -2.79
CA GLU A 86 -17.15 0.48 -1.56
C GLU A 86 -16.52 -0.12 -0.31
N LEU A 87 -16.26 -1.42 -0.30
CA LEU A 87 -15.53 -2.05 0.80
C LEU A 87 -14.10 -1.52 0.95
N TYR A 88 -13.39 -1.27 -0.16
CA TYR A 88 -12.06 -0.65 -0.10
C TYR A 88 -12.14 0.77 0.46
N TYR A 89 -13.13 1.57 0.03
CA TYR A 89 -13.36 2.91 0.58
C TYR A 89 -13.61 2.88 2.09
N ILE A 90 -14.44 1.95 2.57
CA ILE A 90 -14.72 1.81 4.01
C ILE A 90 -13.47 1.36 4.77
N LEU A 91 -12.75 0.35 4.29
CA LEU A 91 -11.54 -0.15 4.95
C LEU A 91 -10.48 0.93 5.07
N ILE A 92 -10.18 1.65 3.99
CA ILE A 92 -9.20 2.75 4.00
C ILE A 92 -9.71 3.90 4.85
N GLY A 93 -11.00 4.24 4.73
CA GLY A 93 -11.65 5.27 5.52
C GLY A 93 -11.51 5.03 7.02
N ASN A 94 -11.80 3.83 7.50
CA ASN A 94 -11.67 3.46 8.91
C ASN A 94 -10.21 3.60 9.40
N ILE A 95 -9.24 3.20 8.59
CA ILE A 95 -7.80 3.34 8.91
C ILE A 95 -7.38 4.82 9.00
N LEU A 96 -7.94 5.69 8.16
CA LEU A 96 -7.70 7.14 8.21
C LEU A 96 -8.37 7.75 9.44
N LEU A 97 -9.63 7.39 9.72
CA LEU A 97 -10.35 7.85 10.90
C LEU A 97 -9.65 7.45 12.20
N SER A 98 -9.12 6.22 12.28
CA SER A 98 -8.31 5.75 13.41
C SER A 98 -6.97 6.48 13.54
N ARG A 99 -6.54 7.24 12.52
CA ARG A 99 -5.33 8.08 12.54
C ARG A 99 -5.65 9.57 12.71
N GLY A 100 -6.83 9.88 13.23
CA GLY A 100 -7.27 11.23 13.52
C GLY A 100 -7.74 12.04 12.31
N PHE A 101 -7.88 11.41 11.13
CA PHE A 101 -8.53 12.09 10.02
C PHE A 101 -10.02 12.27 10.29
N ILE A 102 -10.60 13.30 9.69
CA ILE A 102 -12.03 13.60 9.74
C ILE A 102 -12.57 13.53 8.32
N LYS A 103 -13.64 12.77 8.12
CA LYS A 103 -14.35 12.71 6.83
C LYS A 103 -15.19 13.98 6.65
N LYS A 104 -14.99 14.69 5.54
CA LYS A 104 -15.84 15.80 5.10
C LYS A 104 -16.17 15.57 3.63
N GLU A 105 -17.46 15.48 3.32
CA GLU A 105 -17.93 15.15 1.96
C GLU A 105 -17.27 13.85 1.45
N ASN A 106 -16.48 13.96 0.37
CA ASN A 106 -15.83 12.85 -0.31
C ASN A 106 -14.34 12.68 0.05
N ALA A 107 -13.82 13.44 1.01
CA ALA A 107 -12.40 13.42 1.38
C ALA A 107 -12.18 13.34 2.89
N PHE A 108 -10.96 12.92 3.27
CA PHE A 108 -10.49 12.83 4.64
C PHE A 108 -9.44 13.89 4.90
N PHE A 109 -9.52 14.57 6.03
CA PHE A 109 -8.64 15.68 6.37
C PHE A 109 -8.00 15.50 7.75
N ASN A 110 -6.72 15.85 7.87
CA ASN A 110 -6.02 15.96 9.15
C ASN A 110 -5.02 17.11 9.07
N GLY A 111 -5.33 18.26 9.69
CA GLY A 111 -4.51 19.46 9.57
C GLY A 111 -4.36 19.92 8.12
N ASP A 112 -3.12 19.99 7.63
CA ASP A 112 -2.76 20.38 6.26
C ASP A 112 -2.77 19.21 5.26
N PHE A 113 -3.23 18.03 5.67
CA PHE A 113 -3.33 16.83 4.83
C PHE A 113 -4.75 16.59 4.32
N SER A 114 -4.86 16.16 3.07
CA SER A 114 -6.10 15.71 2.45
C SER A 114 -5.91 14.37 1.73
N VAL A 115 -6.92 13.51 1.83
CA VAL A 115 -7.00 12.22 1.14
C VAL A 115 -8.35 12.11 0.46
N ASP A 116 -8.36 12.11 -0.86
CA ASP A 116 -9.54 11.85 -1.69
C ASP A 116 -9.36 10.47 -2.35
N LEU A 117 -10.21 9.53 -1.93
CA LEU A 117 -10.15 8.17 -2.43
C LEU A 117 -10.81 8.02 -3.82
N ASN A 118 -11.70 8.93 -4.23
CA ASN A 118 -12.31 8.87 -5.55
C ASN A 118 -11.30 9.23 -6.64
N SER A 119 -10.47 10.26 -6.38
CA SER A 119 -9.40 10.68 -7.29
C SER A 119 -8.03 10.04 -7.01
N PHE A 120 -7.93 9.18 -5.99
CA PHE A 120 -6.67 8.62 -5.46
C PHE A 120 -5.60 9.68 -5.15
N THR A 121 -6.05 10.85 -4.70
CA THR A 121 -5.20 12.01 -4.43
C THR A 121 -4.89 12.09 -2.95
N ILE A 122 -3.60 12.20 -2.62
CA ILE A 122 -3.11 12.33 -1.24
C ILE A 122 -2.14 13.48 -1.21
N ARG A 123 -2.50 14.57 -0.51
CA ARG A 123 -1.76 15.83 -0.55
C ARG A 123 -1.48 16.39 0.82
N ARG A 124 -0.43 17.21 0.87
CA ARG A 124 -0.14 18.16 1.95
C ARG A 124 0.22 19.49 1.33
N LEU A 125 -0.55 20.55 1.59
CA LEU A 125 -0.33 21.89 1.00
C LEU A 125 -0.04 21.80 -0.52
N ASP A 126 -0.92 21.14 -1.27
CA ASP A 126 -0.83 20.90 -2.73
C ASP A 126 0.29 19.98 -3.25
N GLN A 127 1.15 19.46 -2.38
CA GLN A 127 2.18 18.49 -2.77
C GLN A 127 1.67 17.07 -2.62
N GLU A 128 1.91 16.20 -3.61
CA GLU A 128 1.67 14.76 -3.46
C GLU A 128 2.58 14.17 -2.37
N VAL A 129 1.98 13.40 -1.47
CA VAL A 129 2.66 12.78 -0.35
C VAL A 129 2.29 11.31 -0.21
N VAL A 130 3.05 10.59 0.60
CA VAL A 130 2.79 9.21 0.96
C VAL A 130 2.50 9.13 2.45
N LEU A 131 1.38 8.53 2.82
CA LEU A 131 1.08 8.25 4.22
C LEU A 131 1.57 6.85 4.55
N LYS A 132 2.38 6.71 5.60
CA LYS A 132 2.75 5.40 6.13
C LYS A 132 1.76 5.04 7.23
N LEU A 133 0.96 4.00 6.98
CA LEU A 133 -0.09 3.56 7.88
C LEU A 133 0.40 2.48 8.84
N LEU A 134 1.34 1.61 8.43
CA LEU A 134 1.84 0.51 9.26
C LEU A 134 3.29 0.71 9.70
N LYS A 135 3.69 0.10 10.83
CA LYS A 135 5.10 0.08 11.24
C LYS A 135 5.98 -0.58 10.17
N ARG A 136 5.50 -1.69 9.59
CA ARG A 136 6.15 -2.46 8.54
C ARG A 136 5.34 -2.42 7.24
N GLY A 137 5.76 -1.61 6.27
CA GLY A 137 5.03 -1.45 5.01
C GLY A 137 3.83 -0.51 5.17
N GLY A 138 2.76 -0.77 4.41
CA GLY A 138 1.52 0.00 4.44
C GLY A 138 1.71 1.47 4.05
N TYR A 139 1.77 1.73 2.76
CA TYR A 139 1.94 3.06 2.19
C TYR A 139 0.69 3.44 1.41
N LEU A 140 -0.04 4.44 1.87
CA LEU A 140 -1.13 5.05 1.14
C LEU A 140 -0.56 6.12 0.22
N CYS A 141 -0.66 5.87 -1.08
CA CYS A 141 -0.29 6.79 -2.15
C CYS A 141 -1.16 6.47 -3.38
N LYS A 142 -1.12 7.35 -4.39
CA LYS A 142 -1.84 7.13 -5.66
C LYS A 142 -1.56 5.73 -6.25
N TYR A 143 -0.28 5.37 -6.37
CA TYR A 143 0.12 4.06 -6.90
C TYR A 143 -0.47 2.88 -6.12
N SER A 144 -0.43 2.92 -4.79
CA SER A 144 -0.91 1.79 -3.99
C SER A 144 -2.43 1.64 -4.08
N LEU A 145 -3.15 2.77 -4.15
CA LEU A 145 -4.59 2.80 -4.36
C LEU A 145 -4.97 2.26 -5.75
N GLU A 146 -4.33 2.76 -6.81
CA GLU A 146 -4.53 2.26 -8.18
C GLU A 146 -4.34 0.74 -8.26
N GLU A 147 -3.30 0.22 -7.64
CA GLU A 147 -3.00 -1.22 -7.64
C GLU A 147 -3.97 -2.07 -6.81
N LEU A 148 -4.60 -1.50 -5.78
CA LEU A 148 -5.64 -2.18 -5.02
C LEU A 148 -6.97 -2.17 -5.78
N PHE A 149 -7.39 -1.02 -6.28
CA PHE A 149 -8.68 -0.84 -6.96
C PHE A 149 -8.74 -1.51 -8.34
N LYS A 150 -7.60 -1.95 -8.90
CA LYS A 150 -7.55 -2.86 -10.06
C LYS A 150 -8.01 -4.28 -9.74
N VAL A 151 -8.08 -4.66 -8.47
CA VAL A 151 -8.56 -5.98 -8.06
C VAL A 151 -10.05 -5.88 -7.82
N ASP A 152 -10.85 -6.32 -8.78
CA ASP A 152 -12.30 -6.43 -8.70
C ASP A 152 -12.78 -7.89 -8.65
N ARG A 153 -11.87 -8.83 -8.92
CA ARG A 153 -12.12 -10.28 -8.92
C ARG A 153 -10.90 -11.06 -8.47
N VAL A 154 -11.14 -12.28 -8.00
CA VAL A 154 -10.10 -13.26 -7.63
C VAL A 154 -10.62 -14.63 -8.06
N ASN A 155 -9.89 -15.30 -8.93
CA ASN A 155 -10.31 -16.58 -9.53
C ASN A 155 -9.58 -17.79 -8.92
N ASN A 156 -8.38 -17.58 -8.38
CA ASN A 156 -7.52 -18.65 -7.91
C ASN A 156 -6.72 -18.21 -6.67
N ARG A 157 -6.02 -19.17 -6.07
CA ARG A 157 -5.21 -18.97 -4.87
C ARG A 157 -4.09 -17.94 -5.09
N GLU A 158 -3.46 -17.91 -6.26
CA GLU A 158 -2.35 -17.00 -6.56
C GLU A 158 -2.82 -15.54 -6.61
N GLU A 159 -3.96 -15.30 -7.26
CA GLU A 159 -4.66 -14.00 -7.27
C GLU A 159 -5.08 -13.60 -5.86
N GLY A 160 -5.55 -14.54 -5.03
CA GLY A 160 -5.85 -14.27 -3.62
C GLY A 160 -4.61 -13.83 -2.83
N LEU A 161 -3.47 -14.49 -3.03
CA LEU A 161 -2.19 -14.09 -2.43
C LEU A 161 -1.70 -12.74 -2.95
N PHE A 162 -1.91 -12.45 -4.24
CA PHE A 162 -1.60 -11.15 -4.82
C PHE A 162 -2.47 -10.05 -4.22
N PHE A 163 -3.78 -10.28 -4.09
CA PHE A 163 -4.73 -9.38 -3.45
C PHE A 163 -4.35 -9.09 -2.00
N MET A 164 -3.99 -10.12 -1.21
CA MET A 164 -3.49 -9.93 0.15
C MET A 164 -2.26 -9.01 0.19
N LYS A 165 -1.33 -9.16 -0.76
CA LYS A 165 -0.17 -8.26 -0.88
C LYS A 165 -0.59 -6.82 -1.20
N LYS A 166 -1.63 -6.61 -2.01
CA LYS A 166 -2.17 -5.27 -2.31
C LYS A 166 -2.82 -4.60 -1.09
N LEU A 167 -3.63 -5.35 -0.33
CA LEU A 167 -4.18 -4.87 0.95
C LEU A 167 -3.08 -4.44 1.92
N LYS A 168 -2.07 -5.29 2.13
CA LYS A 168 -0.92 -4.93 2.99
C LYS A 168 -0.11 -3.76 2.45
N MET A 169 -0.03 -3.61 1.13
CA MET A 169 0.70 -2.50 0.51
C MET A 169 0.04 -1.15 0.79
N VAL A 170 -1.30 -1.05 0.79
CA VAL A 170 -2.00 0.21 1.16
C VAL A 170 -2.08 0.40 2.68
N GLY A 171 -1.78 -0.63 3.47
CA GLY A 171 -1.80 -0.58 4.93
C GLY A 171 -3.06 -1.14 5.58
N ILE A 172 -3.86 -1.92 4.83
CA ILE A 172 -5.00 -2.65 5.38
C ILE A 172 -4.49 -3.96 5.97
N GLU A 173 -4.71 -4.15 7.27
CA GLU A 173 -4.49 -5.41 7.98
C GLU A 173 -5.83 -6.06 8.28
N LEU A 174 -6.11 -7.20 7.63
CA LEU A 174 -7.28 -8.03 7.93
C LEU A 174 -6.83 -9.27 8.68
N ASN A 175 -7.61 -9.69 9.67
CA ASN A 175 -7.49 -11.03 10.22
C ASN A 175 -7.90 -12.08 9.16
N ALA A 176 -7.56 -13.35 9.42
CA ALA A 176 -7.80 -14.43 8.46
C ALA A 176 -9.27 -14.59 8.07
N ASN A 177 -10.20 -14.42 9.02
CA ASN A 177 -11.63 -14.57 8.79
C ASN A 177 -12.16 -13.46 7.88
N LEU A 178 -11.87 -12.19 8.21
CA LEU A 178 -12.31 -11.05 7.39
C LEU A 178 -11.72 -11.10 5.97
N PHE A 179 -10.45 -11.53 5.85
CA PHE A 179 -9.83 -11.75 4.56
C PHE A 179 -10.54 -12.85 3.75
N PHE A 180 -10.85 -13.99 4.38
CA PHE A 180 -11.56 -15.09 3.73
C PHE A 180 -12.95 -14.68 3.24
N ILE A 181 -13.69 -13.92 4.06
CA ILE A 181 -15.02 -13.41 3.70
C ILE A 181 -14.92 -12.46 2.48
N LEU A 182 -13.94 -11.56 2.47
CA LEU A 182 -13.71 -10.64 1.34
C LEU A 182 -13.32 -11.37 0.05
N VAL A 183 -12.43 -12.36 0.12
CA VAL A 183 -12.04 -13.20 -1.04
C VAL A 183 -13.24 -14.02 -1.53
N SER A 184 -14.05 -14.54 -0.63
CA SER A 184 -15.26 -15.30 -0.99
C SER A 184 -16.27 -14.45 -1.76
N LYS A 185 -16.39 -13.16 -1.44
CA LYS A 185 -17.19 -12.21 -2.22
C LYS A 185 -16.60 -12.02 -3.62
N LEU A 186 -15.29 -11.74 -3.71
CA LEU A 186 -14.58 -11.57 -4.99
C LEU A 186 -14.75 -12.79 -5.91
N LEU A 187 -14.66 -14.00 -5.36
CA LEU A 187 -14.90 -15.25 -6.09
C LEU A 187 -16.34 -15.36 -6.62
N LYS A 188 -17.34 -15.00 -5.80
CA LYS A 188 -18.75 -15.02 -6.20
C LYS A 188 -19.05 -14.00 -7.30
N GLU A 189 -18.45 -12.82 -7.23
CA GLU A 189 -18.58 -11.79 -8.27
C GLU A 189 -17.90 -12.21 -9.58
N SER A 190 -16.81 -12.98 -9.51
CA SER A 190 -16.13 -13.56 -10.68
C SER A 190 -17.00 -14.56 -11.45
N ASN A 191 -17.92 -15.24 -10.75
CA ASN A 191 -18.78 -16.28 -11.32
C ASN A 191 -20.14 -15.75 -11.80
N LYS A 192 -20.41 -14.44 -11.68
CA LYS A 192 -21.60 -13.84 -12.29
C LYS A 192 -21.34 -13.69 -13.80
N PRO A 193 -22.26 -14.12 -14.69
CA PRO A 193 -22.11 -13.86 -16.12
C PRO A 193 -22.05 -12.35 -16.36
N GLU A 194 -21.14 -11.92 -17.21
CA GLU A 194 -21.11 -10.54 -17.71
C GLU A 194 -22.39 -10.32 -18.52
N ASN A 195 -23.28 -9.47 -18.01
CA ASN A 195 -24.50 -9.03 -18.71
C ASN A 195 -24.16 -7.92 -19.70
#